data_AF-A0A0Q5FRM5-F1
#
_entry.id   AF-A0A0Q5FRM5-F1
#
_cell.length_a   1.000
_cell.length_b   1.000
_cell.length_c   1.000
_cell.angle_alpha   90.00
_cell.angle_beta   90.00
_cell.angle_gamma   90.00
#
_symmetry.space_group_name_H-M   'P 1'
#
loop_
_entity.id
_entity.type
_entity.pdbx_description
1 polymer ?
#
loop_
_entity_poly.entity_id
_entity_poly.type
_entity_poly.pdbx_seq_one_letter_code
_entity_poly.pdbx_strand_id
1 'polypeptide(L)'
;MADTTAELRLVEAIAWWRAGLEDGRAVLTAAAVDALVAGGLADALGELAAISADEIPFVVDDLIARAIADLHLEPALIGAPEPIAIRRLCRAVLIGDMTPRQLTAWVHERFGHANHSRDIEDLALLDDEYDLADNSLAEVEDVDRRVRDVAAAVAGGRGRR
;
A
#
# COMPACT_ATOMS: atom_id res chain seq x y z
N MET A 1 -21.87 4.60 10.49
CA MET A 1 -21.30 3.97 9.27
C MET A 1 -19.83 4.29 9.31
N ALA A 2 -18.98 3.27 9.41
CA ALA A 2 -17.53 3.47 9.39
C ALA A 2 -17.11 4.18 8.09
N ASP A 3 -16.12 5.06 8.17
CA ASP A 3 -15.52 5.68 6.99
C ASP A 3 -14.72 4.62 6.23
N THR A 4 -15.22 4.23 5.06
CA THR A 4 -14.58 3.26 4.16
C THR A 4 -13.15 3.64 3.80
N THR A 5 -12.81 4.94 3.84
CA THR A 5 -11.44 5.42 3.60
C THR A 5 -10.48 4.97 4.68
N ALA A 6 -10.89 5.02 5.95
CA ALA A 6 -10.06 4.63 7.08
C ALA A 6 -9.86 3.11 7.13
N GLU A 7 -10.91 2.32 6.84
CA GLU A 7 -10.81 0.86 6.71
C GLU A 7 -9.86 0.45 5.59
N LEU A 8 -9.93 1.11 4.41
CA LEU A 8 -9.01 0.85 3.31
C LEU A 8 -7.56 1.15 3.68
N ARG A 9 -7.31 2.28 4.37
CA ARG A 9 -5.97 2.62 4.86
C ARG A 9 -5.44 1.59 5.86
N LEU A 10 -6.30 1.06 6.72
CA LEU A 10 -5.94 0.00 7.66
C LEU A 10 -5.61 -1.30 6.94
N VAL A 11 -6.42 -1.71 5.95
CA VAL A 11 -6.14 -2.89 5.12
C VAL A 11 -4.78 -2.78 4.42
N GLU A 12 -4.49 -1.63 3.83
CA GLU A 12 -3.19 -1.39 3.19
C GLU A 12 -2.03 -1.38 4.19
N ALA A 13 -2.23 -0.83 5.39
CA ALA A 13 -1.21 -0.83 6.44
C ALA A 13 -0.93 -2.24 6.99
N ILE A 14 -1.97 -3.07 7.14
CA ILE A 14 -1.83 -4.48 7.49
C ILE A 14 -1.06 -5.23 6.39
N ALA A 15 -1.39 -4.99 5.13
CA ALA A 15 -0.67 -5.60 4.01
C ALA A 15 0.79 -5.13 3.96
N TRP A 16 1.06 -3.85 4.25
CA TRP A 16 2.40 -3.28 4.33
C TRP A 16 3.25 -3.97 5.41
N TRP A 17 2.68 -4.18 6.59
CA TRP A 17 3.31 -4.94 7.66
C TRP A 17 3.60 -6.40 7.24
N ARG A 18 2.60 -7.10 6.68
CA ARG A 18 2.72 -8.50 6.25
C ARG A 18 3.72 -8.72 5.13
N ALA A 19 3.89 -7.73 4.25
CA ALA A 19 4.92 -7.74 3.21
C ALA A 19 6.33 -7.45 3.74
N GLY A 20 6.48 -7.19 5.05
CA GLY A 20 7.78 -6.87 5.66
C GLY A 20 8.39 -5.61 5.09
N LEU A 21 7.56 -4.60 4.79
CA LEU A 21 8.02 -3.32 4.27
C LEU A 21 8.47 -2.39 5.41
N GLU A 22 9.38 -1.48 5.09
CA GLU A 22 9.97 -0.54 6.04
C GLU A 22 8.90 0.31 6.73
N ASP A 23 9.17 0.72 7.98
CA ASP A 23 8.25 1.49 8.81
C ASP A 23 6.87 0.86 9.04
N GLY A 24 6.69 -0.45 8.79
CA GLY A 24 5.38 -1.08 8.81
C GLY A 24 4.61 -0.91 10.12
N ARG A 25 5.31 -0.85 11.26
CA ARG A 25 4.68 -0.54 12.54
C ARG A 25 4.13 0.88 12.59
N ALA A 26 4.91 1.88 12.19
CA ALA A 26 4.48 3.27 12.19
C ALA A 26 3.29 3.48 11.25
N VAL A 27 3.32 2.84 10.08
CA VAL A 27 2.21 2.86 9.11
C VAL A 27 0.95 2.22 9.70
N LEU A 28 1.09 1.09 10.39
CA LEU A 28 -0.01 0.40 11.07
C LEU A 28 -0.61 1.23 12.20
N THR A 29 0.22 1.80 13.07
CA THR A 29 -0.23 2.65 14.18
C THR A 29 -0.98 3.88 13.67
N ALA A 30 -0.44 4.57 12.65
CA ALA A 30 -1.11 5.72 12.05
C ALA A 30 -2.48 5.35 11.45
N ALA A 31 -2.56 4.22 10.75
CA ALA A 31 -3.83 3.76 10.17
C ALA A 31 -4.85 3.32 11.24
N ALA A 32 -4.39 2.73 12.34
CA ALA A 32 -5.24 2.39 13.48
C ALA A 32 -5.78 3.66 14.16
N VAL A 33 -4.96 4.70 14.34
CA VAL A 33 -5.40 6.01 14.84
C VAL A 33 -6.45 6.63 13.90
N ASP A 34 -6.21 6.63 12.60
CA ASP A 34 -7.18 7.12 11.59
C ASP A 34 -8.52 6.38 11.71
N ALA A 35 -8.49 5.05 11.86
CA ALA A 35 -9.69 4.23 12.03
C ALA A 35 -10.45 4.54 13.33
N LEU A 36 -9.75 4.76 14.44
CA LEU A 36 -10.37 5.19 15.70
C LEU A 36 -11.01 6.58 15.58
N VAL A 37 -10.31 7.55 14.95
CA VAL A 37 -10.84 8.90 14.71
C VAL A 37 -12.08 8.86 13.81
N ALA A 38 -12.12 7.94 12.85
CA ALA A 38 -13.28 7.69 12.00
C ALA A 38 -14.44 6.95 12.70
N GLY A 39 -14.29 6.61 13.99
CA GLY A 39 -15.33 5.98 14.82
C GLY A 39 -15.27 4.46 14.87
N GLY A 40 -14.14 3.83 14.52
CA GLY A 40 -13.88 2.42 14.79
C GLY A 40 -13.84 2.16 16.30
N LEU A 41 -14.51 1.10 16.76
CA LEU A 41 -14.71 0.81 18.20
C LEU A 41 -14.14 -0.54 18.64
N ALA A 42 -13.27 -1.17 17.84
CA ALA A 42 -12.64 -2.44 18.20
C ALA A 42 -11.51 -2.20 19.22
N ASP A 43 -11.48 -2.97 20.32
CA ASP A 43 -10.43 -2.86 21.34
C ASP A 43 -9.04 -3.08 20.74
N ALA A 44 -8.93 -4.03 19.81
CA ALA A 44 -7.68 -4.31 19.08
C ALA A 44 -7.18 -3.09 18.26
N LEU A 45 -8.06 -2.21 17.79
CA LEU A 45 -7.63 -0.95 17.15
C LEU A 45 -6.99 0.01 18.15
N GLY A 46 -7.56 0.10 19.36
CA GLY A 46 -7.00 0.89 20.45
C GLY A 46 -5.59 0.42 20.82
N GLU A 47 -5.41 -0.90 20.94
CA GLU A 47 -4.13 -1.52 21.22
C GLU A 47 -3.11 -1.29 20.08
N LEU A 48 -3.52 -1.45 18.81
CA LEU A 48 -2.66 -1.17 17.65
C LEU A 48 -2.26 0.31 17.54
N ALA A 49 -3.16 1.23 17.86
CA ALA A 49 -2.90 2.66 17.88
C ALA A 49 -1.94 3.09 19.00
N ALA A 50 -1.81 2.28 20.06
CA ALA A 50 -0.96 2.54 21.21
C ALA A 50 0.29 1.64 21.27
N ILE A 51 0.55 0.86 20.22
CA ILE A 51 1.61 -0.15 20.23
C ILE A 51 3.00 0.49 20.36
N SER A 52 3.84 -0.09 21.21
CA SER A 52 5.20 0.41 21.42
C SER A 52 6.10 0.11 20.23
N ALA A 53 7.12 0.95 20.04
CA ALA A 53 8.13 0.79 18.99
C ALA A 53 9.01 -0.47 19.17
N ASP A 54 9.18 -0.93 20.41
CA ASP A 54 9.96 -2.11 20.80
C ASP A 54 9.12 -3.38 20.98
N GLU A 55 7.82 -3.32 20.74
CA GLU A 55 6.92 -4.46 20.92
C GLU A 55 7.25 -5.59 19.93
N ILE A 56 7.12 -6.85 20.35
CA ILE A 56 7.56 -7.98 19.54
C ILE A 56 6.62 -8.23 18.34
N PRO A 57 7.14 -8.64 17.16
CA PRO A 57 6.31 -8.85 15.96
C PRO A 57 5.14 -9.81 16.17
N PHE A 58 5.32 -10.86 16.99
CA PHE A 58 4.27 -11.83 17.29
C PHE A 58 3.05 -11.20 17.98
N VAL A 59 3.27 -10.24 18.89
CA VAL A 59 2.17 -9.51 19.55
C VAL A 59 1.46 -8.61 18.55
N VAL A 60 2.21 -7.97 17.65
CA VAL A 60 1.63 -7.16 16.56
C VAL A 60 0.73 -8.03 15.67
N ASP A 61 1.19 -9.22 15.30
CA ASP A 61 0.44 -10.15 14.45
C ASP A 61 -0.86 -10.62 15.13
N ASP A 62 -0.83 -10.89 16.44
CA ASP A 62 -2.03 -11.23 17.20
C ASP A 62 -3.05 -10.09 17.25
N LEU A 63 -2.59 -8.86 17.48
CA LEU A 63 -3.43 -7.66 17.45
C LEU A 63 -4.03 -7.41 16.07
N ILE A 64 -3.25 -7.59 15.01
CA ILE A 64 -3.73 -7.52 13.62
C ILE A 64 -4.82 -8.57 13.40
N ALA A 65 -4.61 -9.82 13.83
CA ALA A 65 -5.58 -10.90 13.65
C ALA A 65 -6.91 -10.58 14.34
N ARG A 66 -6.86 -10.06 15.58
CA ARG A 66 -8.05 -9.60 16.32
C ARG A 66 -8.75 -8.44 15.60
N ALA A 67 -8.01 -7.42 15.18
CA ALA A 67 -8.57 -6.27 14.46
C ALA A 67 -9.23 -6.67 13.13
N ILE A 68 -8.65 -7.62 12.40
CA ILE A 68 -9.25 -8.17 11.17
C ILE A 68 -10.60 -8.83 11.48
N ALA A 69 -10.67 -9.66 12.53
CA ALA A 69 -11.88 -10.37 12.91
C ALA A 69 -12.98 -9.41 13.40
N ASP A 70 -12.63 -8.44 14.25
CA ASP A 70 -13.57 -7.48 14.83
C ASP A 70 -14.19 -6.55 13.77
N LEU A 71 -13.43 -6.24 12.72
CA LEU A 71 -13.82 -5.32 11.65
C LEU A 71 -14.23 -6.03 10.35
N HIS A 72 -14.20 -7.37 10.34
CA HIS A 72 -14.53 -8.21 9.18
C HIS A 72 -13.70 -7.88 7.91
N LEU A 73 -12.39 -7.66 8.08
CA LEU A 73 -11.49 -7.24 7.00
C LEU A 73 -10.93 -8.39 6.16
N GLU A 74 -11.26 -9.65 6.50
CA GLU A 74 -10.73 -10.84 5.82
C GLU A 74 -10.90 -10.78 4.30
N PRO A 75 -12.07 -10.40 3.73
CA PRO A 75 -12.25 -10.39 2.28
C PRO A 75 -11.31 -9.41 1.57
N ALA A 76 -10.92 -8.32 2.23
CA ALA A 76 -10.06 -7.28 1.66
C ALA A 76 -8.57 -7.65 1.71
N LEU A 77 -8.20 -8.67 2.50
CA LEU A 77 -6.82 -9.13 2.72
C LEU A 77 -6.53 -10.48 2.05
N ILE A 78 -7.41 -10.96 1.17
CA ILE A 78 -7.19 -12.19 0.39
C ILE A 78 -6.09 -11.97 -0.66
N GLY A 79 -5.14 -12.90 -0.72
CA GLY A 79 -4.09 -12.94 -1.72
C GLY A 79 -2.73 -12.53 -1.17
N ALA A 80 -1.82 -12.21 -2.08
CA ALA A 80 -0.50 -11.71 -1.73
C ALA A 80 -0.62 -10.30 -1.10
N PRO A 81 0.16 -9.97 -0.06
CA PRO A 81 0.08 -8.66 0.59
C PRO A 81 0.65 -7.52 -0.27
N GLU A 82 1.63 -7.79 -1.14
CA GLU A 82 2.36 -6.77 -1.89
C GLU A 82 1.44 -5.93 -2.79
N PRO A 83 0.53 -6.51 -3.60
CA PRO A 83 -0.40 -5.73 -4.43
C PRO A 83 -1.35 -4.85 -3.63
N ILE A 84 -1.66 -5.24 -2.38
CA ILE A 84 -2.50 -4.44 -1.49
C ILE A 84 -1.66 -3.31 -0.89
N ALA A 85 -0.44 -3.60 -0.44
CA ALA A 85 0.47 -2.62 0.14
C ALA A 85 0.80 -1.47 -0.82
N ILE A 86 1.05 -1.77 -2.10
CA ILE A 86 1.42 -0.74 -3.09
C ILE A 86 0.27 0.22 -3.43
N ARG A 87 -0.99 -0.12 -3.11
CA ARG A 87 -2.13 0.80 -3.30
C ARG A 87 -1.92 2.12 -2.58
N ARG A 88 -1.27 2.07 -1.41
CA ARG A 88 -0.88 3.26 -0.64
C ARG A 88 -0.01 4.21 -1.45
N LEU A 89 1.04 3.68 -2.09
CA LEU A 89 1.97 4.48 -2.89
C LEU A 89 1.33 4.95 -4.20
N CYS A 90 0.51 4.11 -4.82
CA CYS A 90 -0.26 4.50 -6.00
C CYS A 90 -1.17 5.69 -5.67
N ARG A 91 -1.86 5.67 -4.53
CA ARG A 91 -2.66 6.82 -4.07
C ARG A 91 -1.83 8.06 -3.82
N ALA A 92 -0.63 7.92 -3.21
CA ALA A 92 0.28 9.03 -3.01
C ALA A 92 0.68 9.69 -4.34
N VAL A 93 0.89 8.92 -5.41
CA VAL A 93 1.14 9.46 -6.76
C VAL A 93 -0.07 10.22 -7.30
N LEU A 94 -1.27 9.67 -7.15
CA LEU A 94 -2.49 10.29 -7.67
C LEU A 94 -2.84 11.62 -6.99
N ILE A 95 -2.44 11.81 -5.72
CA ILE A 95 -2.65 13.06 -4.98
C ILE A 95 -1.44 14.01 -5.05
N GLY A 96 -0.34 13.60 -5.68
CA GLY A 96 0.87 14.41 -5.86
C GLY A 96 1.86 14.40 -4.69
N ASP A 97 1.66 13.54 -3.69
CA ASP A 97 2.58 13.37 -2.55
C ASP A 97 3.83 12.54 -2.93
N MET A 98 3.75 11.81 -4.05
CA MET A 98 4.84 11.01 -4.60
C MET A 98 4.89 11.24 -6.12
N THR A 99 6.08 11.33 -6.70
CA THR A 99 6.21 11.40 -8.17
C THR A 99 6.06 10.01 -8.80
N PRO A 100 5.59 9.92 -10.05
CA PRO A 100 5.57 8.66 -10.80
C PRO A 100 6.91 7.91 -10.81
N ARG A 101 8.03 8.60 -11.07
CA ARG A 101 9.37 8.01 -11.06
C ARG A 101 9.78 7.47 -9.69
N GLN A 102 9.41 8.15 -8.60
CA GLN A 102 9.68 7.62 -7.26
C GLN A 102 8.92 6.30 -7.02
N LEU A 103 7.68 6.18 -7.51
CA LEU A 103 6.90 4.96 -7.37
C LEU A 103 7.53 3.81 -8.16
N THR A 104 7.85 4.02 -9.43
CA THR A 104 8.43 2.96 -10.28
C THR A 104 9.79 2.51 -9.76
N ALA A 105 10.65 3.46 -9.34
CA ALA A 105 11.97 3.14 -8.80
C ALA A 105 11.87 2.34 -7.50
N TRP A 106 10.96 2.73 -6.59
CA TRP A 106 10.73 1.99 -5.36
C TRP A 106 10.22 0.58 -5.62
N VAL A 107 9.27 0.43 -6.56
CA VAL A 107 8.73 -0.88 -6.95
C VAL A 107 9.81 -1.76 -7.57
N HIS A 108 10.61 -1.20 -8.47
CA HIS A 108 11.70 -1.90 -9.14
C HIS A 108 12.77 -2.35 -8.13
N GLU A 109 13.22 -1.46 -7.25
CA GLU A 109 14.19 -1.79 -6.19
C GLU A 109 13.65 -2.87 -5.25
N ARG A 110 12.38 -2.79 -4.85
CA ARG A 110 11.82 -3.68 -3.82
C ARG A 110 11.43 -5.06 -4.34
N PHE A 111 10.93 -5.15 -5.58
CA PHE A 111 10.32 -6.36 -6.12
C PHE A 111 10.99 -6.90 -7.39
N GLY A 112 11.74 -6.07 -8.12
CA GLY A 112 12.32 -6.45 -9.41
C GLY A 112 11.26 -6.88 -10.44
N HIS A 113 11.71 -7.59 -11.49
CA HIS A 113 10.84 -8.15 -12.54
C HIS A 113 10.32 -9.57 -12.26
N ALA A 114 10.58 -10.13 -11.07
CA ALA A 114 10.24 -11.52 -10.77
C ALA A 114 8.95 -11.67 -9.93
N ASN A 115 8.13 -10.62 -9.82
CA ASN A 115 6.91 -10.67 -9.02
C ASN A 115 5.78 -11.36 -9.80
N HIS A 116 4.99 -12.20 -9.13
CA HIS A 116 3.81 -12.85 -9.70
C HIS A 116 2.60 -11.90 -9.89
N SER A 117 2.72 -10.65 -9.43
CA SER A 117 1.73 -9.61 -9.65
C SER A 117 2.07 -8.79 -10.89
N ARG A 118 1.18 -8.87 -11.88
CA ARG A 118 1.27 -8.09 -13.11
C ARG A 118 1.34 -6.58 -12.86
N ASP A 119 0.57 -6.07 -11.89
CA ASP A 119 0.57 -4.64 -11.59
C ASP A 119 1.94 -4.16 -11.05
N ILE A 120 2.63 -5.00 -10.27
CA ILE A 120 3.99 -4.73 -9.77
C ILE A 120 4.99 -4.82 -10.92
N GLU A 121 4.86 -5.84 -11.77
CA GLU A 121 5.71 -6.01 -12.94
C GLU A 121 5.59 -4.83 -13.93
N ASP A 122 4.36 -4.40 -14.24
CA ASP A 122 4.09 -3.26 -15.12
C ASP A 122 4.74 -1.97 -14.56
N LEU A 123 4.68 -1.74 -13.24
CA LEU A 123 5.34 -0.60 -12.60
C LEU A 123 6.88 -0.70 -12.62
N ALA A 124 7.44 -1.91 -12.45
CA ALA A 124 8.88 -2.12 -12.55
C ALA A 124 9.39 -1.90 -14.00
N LEU A 125 8.65 -2.38 -15.01
CA LEU A 125 8.99 -2.17 -16.42
C LEU A 125 8.93 -0.69 -16.81
N LEU A 126 7.98 0.07 -16.27
CA LEU A 126 7.92 1.52 -16.48
C LEU A 126 9.13 2.25 -15.88
N ASP A 127 9.80 1.66 -14.88
CA ASP A 127 11.06 2.19 -14.36
C ASP A 127 12.19 2.10 -15.38
N ASP A 128 12.30 0.96 -16.08
CA ASP A 128 13.27 0.79 -17.17
C ASP A 128 12.97 1.77 -18.32
N GLU A 129 11.70 2.01 -18.62
CA GLU A 129 11.33 2.94 -19.69
C GLU A 129 11.71 4.39 -19.39
N TYR A 130 11.72 4.80 -18.11
CA TYR A 130 12.29 6.09 -17.71
C TYR A 130 13.80 6.17 -17.99
N ASP A 131 14.55 5.07 -17.82
CA ASP A 131 15.98 5.03 -18.12
C ASP A 131 16.27 5.06 -19.63
N LEU A 132 15.32 4.61 -20.44
CA LEU A 132 15.41 4.61 -21.90
C LEU A 132 14.88 5.90 -22.56
N ALA A 133 14.05 6.67 -21.87
CA ALA A 133 13.60 7.97 -22.37
C ALA A 133 14.83 8.89 -22.54
N ASP A 134 15.09 9.36 -23.76
CA ASP A 134 16.33 10.04 -24.15
C ASP A 134 16.35 11.52 -23.70
N ASN A 135 15.89 11.77 -22.46
CA ASN A 135 15.66 13.08 -21.87
C ASN A 135 14.69 13.98 -22.66
N SER A 136 13.93 13.43 -23.61
CA SER A 136 12.82 14.14 -24.24
C SER A 136 11.71 14.33 -23.23
N LEU A 137 11.33 15.60 -22.98
CA LEU A 137 10.21 15.93 -22.09
C LEU A 137 8.92 15.20 -22.50
N ALA A 138 8.68 15.02 -23.80
CA ALA A 138 7.49 14.33 -24.29
C ALA A 138 7.49 12.83 -23.97
N GLU A 139 8.65 12.18 -23.97
CA GLU A 139 8.77 10.75 -23.62
C GLU A 139 8.58 10.57 -22.11
N VAL A 140 9.22 11.41 -21.30
CA VAL A 140 9.05 11.41 -19.85
C VAL A 140 7.58 11.64 -19.47
N GLU A 141 6.92 12.62 -20.09
CA GLU A 141 5.48 12.89 -19.87
C GLU A 141 4.58 11.70 -20.24
N ASP A 142 4.92 10.95 -21.30
CA ASP A 142 4.18 9.75 -21.69
C ASP A 142 4.31 8.62 -20.66
N VAL A 143 5.53 8.37 -20.19
CA VAL A 143 5.79 7.39 -19.12
C VAL A 143 5.06 7.82 -17.83
N ASP A 144 5.17 9.09 -17.46
CA ASP A 144 4.47 9.69 -16.32
C ASP A 144 2.95 9.48 -16.35
N ARG A 145 2.36 9.62 -17.54
CA ARG A 145 0.93 9.39 -17.76
C ARG A 145 0.59 7.92 -17.57
N ARG A 146 1.38 7.01 -18.15
CA ARG A 146 1.16 5.56 -18.05
C ARG A 146 1.31 5.04 -16.62
N VAL A 147 2.27 5.55 -15.86
CA VAL A 147 2.40 5.25 -14.42
C VAL A 147 1.15 5.69 -13.66
N ARG A 148 0.59 6.88 -13.94
CA ARG A 148 -0.65 7.33 -13.31
C ARG A 148 -1.85 6.46 -13.69
N ASP A 149 -1.93 6.00 -14.93
CA ASP A 149 -2.98 5.08 -15.39
C ASP A 149 -2.93 3.74 -14.63
N VAL A 150 -1.74 3.16 -14.47
CA VAL A 150 -1.53 1.94 -13.67
C VAL A 150 -1.84 2.19 -12.19
N ALA A 151 -1.32 3.28 -11.62
CA ALA A 151 -1.58 3.65 -10.22
C ALA A 151 -3.09 3.82 -9.93
N ALA A 152 -3.85 4.42 -10.85
CA ALA A 152 -5.31 4.54 -10.73
C ALA A 152 -6.02 3.17 -10.75
N ALA A 153 -5.57 2.25 -11.60
CA ALA A 153 -6.12 0.89 -11.65
C ALA A 153 -5.86 0.12 -10.34
N VAL A 154 -4.62 0.17 -9.85
CA VAL A 154 -4.18 -0.48 -8.60
C VAL A 154 -4.91 0.09 -7.39
N ALA A 155 -4.92 1.43 -7.23
CA ALA A 155 -5.59 2.11 -6.14
C ALA A 155 -7.10 1.86 -6.13
N GLY A 156 -7.72 1.71 -7.30
CA GLY A 156 -9.14 1.39 -7.45
C GLY A 156 -9.49 -0.09 -7.18
N GLY A 157 -8.53 -0.94 -6.82
CA GLY A 157 -8.75 -2.37 -6.57
C GLY A 157 -9.13 -3.17 -7.82
N ARG A 158 -8.99 -2.58 -9.02
CA ARG A 158 -9.24 -3.24 -10.30
C ARG A 158 -7.95 -3.87 -10.80
N GLY A 159 -7.46 -4.87 -10.05
CA GLY A 159 -6.51 -5.82 -10.63
C GLY A 159 -7.21 -6.47 -11.83
N ARG A 160 -6.69 -6.24 -13.04
CA ARG A 160 -7.18 -6.94 -14.23
C ARG A 160 -6.76 -8.40 -14.07
N ARG A 161 -7.71 -9.24 -13.63
CA ARG A 161 -7.55 -10.70 -13.52
C ARG A 161 -7.01 -11.30 -14.81
#